data_AF-A0A350XJ17-F1
#
_entry.id   AF-A0A350XJ17-F1
#
_cell.length_a   1.000
_cell.length_b   1.000
_cell.length_c   1.000
_cell.angle_alpha   90.00
_cell.angle_beta   90.00
_cell.angle_gamma   90.00
#
_symmetry.space_group_name_H-M   'P 1'
#
loop_
_entity.id
_entity.type
_entity.pdbx_description
1 polymer ?
#
loop_
_entity_poly.entity_id
_entity_poly.type
_entity_poly.pdbx_seq_one_letter_code
_entity_poly.pdbx_strand_id
1 'polypeptide(L)' 'LIIEHNMDVIMSLCDRVWVLAEGKNLASGTPAEIQTNPKVLEAYLGQ' A
#
# COMPACT_ATOMS: atom_id res chain seq x y z
N LEU A 1 7.57 -6.49 10.93
CA LEU A 1 6.71 -6.69 9.75
C LEU A 1 5.27 -6.58 10.25
N ILE A 2 4.53 -5.60 9.76
CA ILE A 2 3.14 -5.33 10.15
C ILE A 2 2.30 -5.51 8.89
N ILE A 3 1.13 -6.13 9.02
CA ILE A 3 0.12 -6.23 7.96
C ILE A 3 -1.09 -5.44 8.44
N GLU A 4 -1.40 -4.38 7.71
CA GLU A 4 -2.45 -3.42 8.06
C GLU A 4 -3.06 -2.87 6.75
N HIS A 5 -4.30 -2.40 6.83
CA HIS A 5 -5.06 -1.79 5.74
C HIS A 5 -5.40 -0.31 6.03
N ASN A 6 -5.26 0.12 7.28
CA ASN A 6 -5.33 1.54 7.63
C ASN A 6 -4.08 2.30 7.13
N MET A 7 -4.27 3.10 6.09
CA MET A 7 -3.19 3.85 5.46
C MET A 7 -2.54 4.88 6.40
N ASP A 8 -3.28 5.54 7.29
CA ASP A 8 -2.71 6.53 8.21
C ASP A 8 -1.70 5.89 9.19
N VAL A 9 -2.00 4.67 9.63
CA VAL A 9 -1.10 3.87 10.48
C VAL A 9 0.15 3.47 9.70
N ILE A 10 -0.01 3.06 8.43
CA ILE A 10 1.10 2.68 7.57
C ILE A 10 2.02 3.89 7.31
N MET A 11 1.46 5.06 7.02
CA MET A 11 2.22 6.30 6.75
C MET A 11 3.03 6.77 7.95
N SER A 12 2.56 6.51 9.18
CA SER A 12 3.22 6.97 10.40
C SER A 12 4.23 6.00 10.99
N LEU A 13 4.10 4.69 10.70
CA LEU A 13 4.90 3.65 11.35
C LEU A 13 5.89 2.92 10.43
N CYS A 14 5.77 3.04 9.10
CA CYS A 14 6.54 2.23 8.16
C CYS A 14 7.45 3.09 7.26
N ASP A 15 8.72 2.68 7.11
CA ASP A 15 9.63 3.29 6.13
C ASP A 15 9.45 2.70 4.72
N ARG A 16 9.00 1.44 4.63
CA ARG A 16 8.76 0.70 3.39
C ARG A 16 7.46 -0.09 3.48
N VAL A 17 6.77 -0.16 2.35
CA VAL A 17 5.46 -0.78 2.22
C VAL A 17 5.46 -1.72 1.01
N TRP A 18 4.83 -2.88 1.18
CA TRP A 18 4.51 -3.82 0.10
C TRP A 18 3.00 -3.95 0.01
N VAL A 19 2.45 -3.73 -1.18
CA VAL A 19 1.03 -3.89 -1.47
C VAL A 19 0.85 -5.21 -2.21
N LEU A 20 0.01 -6.08 -1.66
CA LEU A 20 -0.36 -7.35 -2.27
C LEU A 20 -1.81 -7.25 -2.77
N ALA A 21 -2.02 -7.64 -4.02
CA ALA A 21 -3.35 -7.81 -4.60
C ALA A 21 -3.39 -9.13 -5.38
N GLU A 22 -4.49 -9.87 -5.25
CA GLU A 22 -4.69 -11.16 -5.94
C GLU A 22 -3.53 -12.17 -5.75
N GLY A 23 -2.93 -12.18 -4.55
CA GLY A 23 -1.80 -13.06 -4.23
C GLY A 23 -0.48 -12.67 -4.92
N LYS A 24 -0.40 -11.49 -5.54
CA LYS A 24 0.80 -10.97 -6.21
C LYS A 24 1.23 -9.62 -5.64
N ASN A 25 2.52 -9.33 -5.70
CA ASN A 25 3.05 -8.01 -5.37
C ASN A 25 2.58 -6.99 -6.41
N LEU A 26 1.76 -6.05 -5.96
CA LEU A 26 1.19 -4.99 -6.79
C LEU A 26 2.15 -3.79 -6.88
N ALA A 27 2.69 -3.36 -5.74
CA ALA A 27 3.58 -2.23 -5.62
C ALA A 27 4.45 -2.35 -4.37
N SER A 28 5.64 -1.75 -4.40
CA SER A 28 6.51 -1.65 -3.22
C SER A 28 7.30 -0.35 -3.26
N GLY A 29 7.41 0.33 -2.13
CA GLY A 29 8.08 1.63 -2.04
C GLY A 29 7.95 2.27 -0.67
N THR A 30 8.25 3.55 -0.58
CA THR A 30 7.94 4.39 0.57
C THR A 30 6.42 4.59 0.69
N PRO A 31 5.90 4.93 1.87
CA PRO A 31 4.47 5.19 2.04
C PRO A 31 3.94 6.28 1.08
N ALA A 32 4.72 7.35 0.84
CA ALA A 32 4.35 8.42 -0.09
C ALA A 32 4.24 7.96 -1.55
N GLU A 33 5.15 7.09 -2.00
CA GLU A 33 5.10 6.49 -3.34
C GLU A 33 3.90 5.53 -3.47
N ILE A 34 3.56 4.80 -2.42
CA ILE A 34 2.42 3.89 -2.41
C ILE A 34 1.08 4.64 -2.45
N GLN A 35 0.93 5.71 -1.67
CA GLN A 35 -0.30 6.50 -1.61
C GLN A 35 -0.65 7.14 -2.97
N THR A 36 0.37 7.53 -3.73
CA THR A 36 0.20 8.17 -5.04
C THR A 36 0.19 7.16 -6.20
N ASN A 37 0.32 5.86 -5.92
CA ASN A 37 0.34 4.83 -6.94
C ASN A 37 -1.08 4.55 -7.48
N PRO A 38 -1.36 4.80 -8.78
CA PRO A 38 -2.69 4.62 -9.34
C PRO A 38 -3.25 3.20 -9.16
N LYS A 39 -2.41 2.18 -9.29
CA LYS A 39 -2.82 0.77 -9.15
C LYS A 39 -3.23 0.43 -7.72
N VAL A 40 -2.56 1.03 -6.73
CA VAL A 40 -2.90 0.85 -5.32
C VAL A 40 -4.23 1.52 -5.01
N LEU A 41 -4.47 2.71 -5.54
CA LEU A 41 -5.74 3.42 -5.40
C LEU A 41 -6.90 2.65 -6.04
N GLU A 42 -6.71 2.13 -7.25
CA GLU A 42 -7.68 1.26 -7.93
C GLU A 42 -8.00 0.01 -7.08
N ALA A 43 -6.98 -0.68 -6.57
CA ALA A 43 -7.16 -1.86 -5.72
C ALA A 43 -7.85 -1.56 -4.38
N TYR A 44 -7.67 -0.37 -3.81
CA TYR A 44 -8.34 0.07 -2.58
C TYR A 44 -9.80 0.50 -2.79
N LEU A 45 -10.11 1.09 -3.95
CA LEU A 45 -11.45 1.61 -4.27
C LEU A 45 -12.36 0.59 -4.96
N GLY A 46 -11.80 -0.53 -5.42
CA GLY A 46 -12.55 -1.73 -5.81
C GLY A 46 -13.48 -1.55 -7.02
N GLN A 47 -13.01 -0.87 -8.09
CA GLN A 47 -13.70 -1.00 -9.38
C GLN A 47 -13.63 -2.43 -9.91
#